data_AF-A0A2G5LMZ4-F1
#
_entry.id   AF-A0A2G5LMZ4-F1
#
_cell.length_a   1.000
_cell.length_b   1.000
_cell.length_c   1.000
_cell.angle_alpha   90.00
_cell.angle_beta   90.00
_cell.angle_gamma   90.00
#
_symmetry.space_group_name_H-M   'P 1'
#
loop_
_entity.id
_entity.type
_entity.pdbx_description
1 polymer ?
#
loop_
_entity_poly.entity_id
_entity_poly.type
_entity_poly.pdbx_seq_one_letter_code
_entity_poly.pdbx_strand_id
1 'polypeptide(L)'
;RTHGDIAKSVRFGASMVMIGSLFAGHEESPGETVEKDGKCFKEYFGSASEFQKGEKKNVEGKKMYVEHKGSLQDTLTEMEQDLQSS
;
A
#
# COMPACT_ATOMS: atom_id res chain seq x y z
N ARG A 1 6.07 1.23 -7.57
CA ARG A 1 4.91 0.78 -8.39
C ARG A 1 4.09 2.03 -8.65
N THR A 2 3.58 2.21 -9.87
CA THR A 2 2.93 3.46 -10.29
C THR A 2 1.52 3.19 -10.80
N HIS A 3 0.70 4.23 -10.94
CA HIS A 3 -0.68 4.12 -11.45
C HIS A 3 -0.73 3.47 -12.85
N GLY A 4 0.32 3.63 -13.66
CA GLY A 4 0.44 2.97 -14.97
C GLY A 4 0.44 1.43 -14.92
N ASP A 5 0.80 0.80 -13.79
CA ASP A 5 0.73 -0.65 -13.65
C ASP A 5 -0.73 -1.14 -13.58
N ILE A 6 -1.64 -0.30 -13.06
CA ILE A 6 -3.09 -0.56 -13.03
C ILE A 6 -3.64 -0.46 -14.46
N ALA A 7 -3.32 0.63 -15.17
CA ALA A 7 -3.75 0.82 -16.57
C ALA A 7 -3.29 -0.35 -17.46
N LYS A 8 -2.04 -0.81 -17.31
CA LYS A 8 -1.52 -1.99 -18.01
C LYS A 8 -2.28 -3.25 -17.65
N SER A 9 -2.57 -3.48 -16.36
CA SER A 9 -3.30 -4.67 -15.92
C SER A 9 -4.69 -4.74 -16.56
N VAL A 10 -5.40 -3.61 -16.58
CA VAL A 10 -6.70 -3.48 -17.26
C VAL A 10 -6.55 -3.69 -18.76
N ARG A 11 -5.52 -3.10 -19.40
CA ARG A 11 -5.24 -3.30 -20.83
C ARG A 11 -4.98 -4.77 -21.21
N PHE A 12 -4.43 -5.54 -20.29
CA PHE A 12 -4.21 -6.99 -20.42
C PHE A 12 -5.42 -7.84 -19.99
N GLY A 13 -6.58 -7.24 -19.75
CA GLY A 13 -7.85 -7.93 -19.55
C GLY A 13 -8.26 -8.17 -18.10
N ALA A 14 -7.58 -7.56 -17.13
CA ALA A 14 -8.03 -7.63 -15.73
C ALA A 14 -9.30 -6.79 -15.52
N SER A 15 -10.36 -7.40 -14.98
CA SER A 15 -11.58 -6.69 -14.57
C SER A 15 -11.47 -6.03 -13.20
N MET A 16 -10.49 -6.42 -12.39
CA MET A 16 -10.23 -5.91 -11.05
C MET A 16 -8.75 -6.09 -10.67
N VAL A 17 -8.22 -5.18 -9.87
CA VAL A 17 -6.88 -5.28 -9.28
C VAL A 17 -6.95 -5.21 -7.76
N MET A 18 -6.12 -6.00 -7.07
CA MET A 18 -5.92 -5.91 -5.63
C MET A 18 -4.61 -5.19 -5.37
N ILE A 19 -4.64 -4.14 -4.54
CA ILE A 19 -3.49 -3.29 -4.29
C ILE A 19 -3.25 -3.19 -2.78
N GLY A 20 -2.06 -3.59 -2.33
CA GLY A 20 -1.65 -3.51 -0.94
C GLY A 20 -0.74 -2.31 -0.66
N SER A 21 0.50 -2.37 -1.18
CA SER A 21 1.54 -1.39 -0.84
C SER A 21 1.26 0.06 -1.30
N LEU A 22 0.44 0.27 -2.32
CA LEU A 22 0.05 1.62 -2.74
C LEU A 22 -0.81 2.30 -1.67
N PHE A 23 -1.77 1.55 -1.12
CA PHE A 23 -2.69 2.01 -0.08
C PHE A 23 -2.14 1.87 1.35
N ALA A 24 -0.88 1.43 1.50
CA ALA A 24 -0.20 1.46 2.77
C ALA A 24 0.26 2.89 3.10
N GLY A 25 0.17 3.27 4.39
CA GLY A 25 0.64 4.57 4.87
C GLY A 25 -0.44 5.65 4.96
N HIS A 26 -1.68 5.35 4.59
CA HIS A 26 -2.79 6.30 4.73
C HIS A 26 -3.39 6.30 6.12
N GLU A 27 -4.08 7.37 6.50
CA GLU A 27 -4.75 7.50 7.80
C GLU A 27 -5.74 6.35 8.06
N GLU A 28 -6.46 5.93 7.03
CA GLU A 28 -7.47 4.87 7.05
C GLU A 28 -6.87 3.46 7.02
N SER A 29 -5.57 3.32 6.72
CA SER A 29 -4.93 2.00 6.74
C SER A 29 -4.76 1.49 8.18
N PRO A 30 -4.83 0.18 8.44
CA PRO A 30 -4.51 -0.36 9.76
C PRO A 30 -3.01 -0.19 10.07
N GLY A 31 -2.64 -0.36 11.35
CA GLY A 31 -1.27 -0.25 11.85
C GLY A 31 -1.01 1.06 12.61
N GLU A 32 0.06 1.08 13.40
CA GLU A 32 0.43 2.25 14.21
C GLU A 32 1.20 3.28 13.39
N THR A 33 0.90 4.56 13.63
CA THR A 33 1.69 5.69 13.11
C THR A 33 2.76 6.05 14.14
N VAL A 34 4.02 6.06 13.72
CA VAL A 34 5.17 6.40 14.54
C VAL A 34 5.90 7.60 13.94
N GLU A 35 6.28 8.55 14.77
CA GLU A 35 7.15 9.65 14.36
C GLU A 35 8.61 9.22 14.56
N LYS A 36 9.42 9.39 13.51
CA LYS A 36 10.85 9.11 13.55
C LYS A 36 11.60 10.18 12.75
N ASP A 37 12.59 10.80 13.39
CA ASP A 37 13.44 11.83 12.77
C ASP A 37 12.62 12.99 12.14
N GLY A 38 11.52 13.38 12.79
CA GLY A 38 10.61 14.45 12.33
C GLY A 38 9.72 14.07 11.13
N LYS A 39 9.69 12.78 10.76
CA LYS A 39 8.79 12.25 9.73
C LYS A 39 7.83 11.23 10.34
N CYS A 40 6.58 11.28 9.90
CA CYS A 40 5.58 10.29 10.28
C CYS A 40 5.69 9.06 9.36
N PHE A 41 5.72 7.89 9.97
CA PHE A 41 5.68 6.61 9.29
C PHE A 41 4.52 5.79 9.82
N LYS A 42 4.01 4.86 9.02
CA LYS A 42 2.98 3.90 9.42
C LYS A 42 3.48 2.49 9.26
N GLU A 43 3.05 1.62 10.17
CA GLU A 43 3.37 0.21 10.10
C GLU A 43 2.65 -0.47 8.92
N TYR A 44 3.39 -1.27 8.15
CA TYR A 44 2.87 -2.12 7.10
C TYR A 44 3.52 -3.51 7.16
N PHE A 45 2.70 -4.56 7.09
CA PHE A 45 3.19 -5.94 7.05
C PHE A 45 2.36 -6.81 6.11
N GLY A 46 3.02 -7.76 5.46
CA GLY A 46 2.35 -8.76 4.64
C GLY A 46 1.60 -9.80 5.48
N SER A 47 0.54 -10.39 4.93
CA SER A 47 -0.23 -11.45 5.59
C SER A 47 0.59 -12.71 5.90
N ALA A 48 1.62 -13.00 5.09
CA ALA A 48 2.57 -14.09 5.31
C ALA A 48 3.83 -13.65 6.09
N SER A 49 3.78 -12.51 6.79
CA SER A 49 4.88 -12.06 7.64
C SER A 49 4.97 -12.85 8.94
N GLU A 50 6.17 -12.92 9.51
CA GLU A 50 6.38 -13.54 10.83
C GLU A 50 5.48 -12.90 11.89
N PHE A 51 5.31 -11.58 11.81
CA PHE A 51 4.46 -10.81 12.72
C PHE A 51 3.01 -11.29 12.70
N GLN A 52 2.47 -11.59 11.51
CA GLN A 52 1.09 -12.07 11.36
C GLN A 52 0.95 -13.57 11.63
N LYS A 53 1.91 -14.39 11.18
CA LYS A 53 1.85 -15.85 11.32
C LYS A 53 2.19 -16.35 12.72
N GLY A 54 3.00 -15.61 13.48
CA GLY A 54 3.53 -16.06 14.78
C GLY A 54 4.52 -17.22 14.68
N GLU A 55 4.83 -17.69 13.47
CA GLU A 55 5.75 -18.79 13.19
C GLU A 55 6.91 -18.33 12.30
N LYS A 56 8.12 -18.80 12.62
CA LYS A 56 9.34 -18.49 11.86
C LYS A 56 9.58 -19.37 10.63
N LYS A 57 8.69 -20.32 10.35
CA LYS A 57 8.83 -21.28 9.24
C LYS A 57 8.10 -20.78 8.00
N ASN A 58 8.79 -20.75 6.86
CA ASN A 58 8.25 -20.29 5.57
C ASN A 58 7.61 -18.88 5.68
N VAL A 59 8.38 -17.93 6.21
CA VAL A 59 8.01 -16.51 6.26
C VAL A 59 8.30 -15.89 4.90
N GLU A 60 7.26 -15.36 4.25
CA GLU A 60 7.35 -14.76 2.90
C GLU A 60 7.04 -13.25 2.93
N GLY A 61 6.70 -12.71 4.10
CA GLY A 61 6.44 -11.28 4.30
C GLY A 61 7.37 -10.66 5.35
N LYS A 62 7.53 -9.34 5.29
CA LYS A 62 8.25 -8.56 6.31
C LYS A 62 7.32 -7.51 6.90
N LYS A 63 7.59 -7.11 8.16
CA LYS A 63 7.06 -5.90 8.78
C LYS A 63 8.00 -4.75 8.45
N MET A 64 7.45 -3.63 8.02
CA MET A 64 8.20 -2.43 7.63
C MET A 64 7.44 -1.16 7.99
N TYR A 65 8.15 -0.05 8.04
CA TYR A 65 7.58 1.28 8.17
C TYR A 65 7.53 1.93 6.80
N VAL A 66 6.36 2.43 6.40
CA VAL A 66 6.15 3.22 5.18
C VAL A 66 5.90 4.67 5.56
N GLU A 67 6.30 5.62 4.73
CA GLU A 67 6.02 7.03 5.00
C GLU A 67 4.51 7.28 5.06
N HIS A 68 4.09 8.15 5.98
CA HIS A 68 2.70 8.57 6.11
C HIS A 68 2.29 9.41 4.88
N LYS A 69 1.16 9.07 4.27
CA LYS A 69 0.71 9.66 3.00
C LYS A 69 -0.50 10.58 3.12
N GLY A 70 -1.07 10.75 4.32
CA GLY A 70 -2.32 11.50 4.50
C GLY A 70 -3.55 10.65 4.18
N SER A 71 -4.66 11.29 3.80
CA SER A 71 -5.92 10.59 3.53
C SER A 71 -5.83 9.73 2.26
N LEU A 72 -6.47 8.57 2.31
CA LEU A 72 -6.67 7.69 1.16
C LEU A 72 -7.46 8.37 0.04
N GLN A 73 -8.41 9.26 0.38
CA GLN A 73 -9.27 9.92 -0.58
C GLN A 73 -8.48 10.78 -1.57
N ASP A 74 -7.41 11.44 -1.11
CA ASP A 74 -6.54 12.26 -1.94
C ASP A 74 -5.84 11.39 -3.00
N THR A 75 -5.30 10.24 -2.59
CA THR A 75 -4.67 9.27 -3.49
C THR A 75 -5.67 8.64 -4.46
N LEU A 76 -6.90 8.34 -4.03
CA LEU A 76 -7.95 7.85 -4.94
C LEU A 76 -8.29 8.88 -6.02
N THR A 77 -8.35 10.16 -5.64
CA THR A 77 -8.62 11.26 -6.57
C THR A 77 -7.49 11.43 -7.58
N GLU A 78 -6.22 11.38 -7.13
CA GLU A 78 -5.04 11.38 -8.00
C GLU A 78 -5.06 10.18 -8.96
N MET A 79 -5.34 8.98 -8.46
CA MET A 79 -5.43 7.77 -9.27
C MET A 79 -6.51 7.86 -10.34
N GLU A 80 -7.68 8.42 -10.02
CA GLU A 80 -8.76 8.62 -10.99
C GLU A 80 -8.32 9.58 -12.10
N GLN A 81 -7.72 10.72 -11.75
CA GLN A 81 -7.22 11.70 -12.70
C GLN A 81 -6.12 11.11 -13.60
N ASP A 82 -5.18 10.37 -13.02
CA ASP A 82 -4.09 9.73 -13.76
C ASP A 82 -4.59 8.65 -14.72
N LEU A 83 -5.56 7.84 -14.32
CA LEU A 83 -6.15 6.81 -15.18
C LEU A 83 -7.03 7.40 -16.30
N GLN A 84 -7.66 8.54 -16.05
CA GLN A 84 -8.42 9.29 -17.05
C GLN A 84 -7.54 10.16 -17.96
N SER A 85 -6.26 10.36 -17.59
CA SER A 85 -5.27 11.00 -18.45
C SER A 85 -4.88 10.03 -19.58
N SER A 86 -5.72 10.02 -20.63
CA SER A 86 -5.52 9.31 -21.89
C SER A 86 -5.71 10.27 -23.05
#